data_AF-A0A7L6A7N6-F1
#
_entry.id   AF-A0A7L6A7N6-F1
#
_cell.length_a   1.000
_cell.length_b   1.000
_cell.length_c   1.000
_cell.angle_alpha   90.00
_cell.angle_beta   90.00
_cell.angle_gamma   90.00
#
_symmetry.space_group_name_H-M   'P 1'
#
loop_
_entity.id
_entity.type
_entity.pdbx_description
1 polymer ?
#
loop_
_entity_poly.entity_id
_entity_poly.type
_entity_poly.pdbx_seq_one_letter_code
_entity_poly.pdbx_strand_id
1 'polypeptide(L)'
;MKTILTVTAGTLLLAACGKPIPTESVESLMANPERLKDVRAQCKADHAKVGDARCTMAAEATRRRFMGSGTPYTPAPPAMPPVMPPPAPKD
;
A
#
# COMPACT_ATOMS: atom_id res chain seq x y z
N MET A 1 -4.69 -21.35 -60.77
CA MET A 1 -3.64 -20.44 -61.30
C MET A 1 -4.18 -19.03 -61.10
N LYS A 2 -3.59 -18.10 -60.36
CA LYS A 2 -2.22 -17.87 -59.90
C LYS A 2 -2.44 -16.73 -58.88
N THR A 3 -2.53 -16.99 -57.58
CA THR A 3 -1.60 -16.42 -56.58
C THR A 3 -1.88 -17.05 -55.21
N ILE A 4 -1.31 -18.23 -54.99
CA ILE A 4 -0.84 -18.66 -53.67
C ILE A 4 0.59 -18.09 -53.55
N LEU A 5 1.03 -17.76 -52.34
CA LEU A 5 2.34 -17.24 -51.91
C LEU A 5 2.51 -15.72 -51.88
N THR A 6 2.27 -15.12 -50.71
CA THR A 6 3.32 -14.36 -50.01
C THR A 6 3.15 -14.57 -48.50
N VAL A 7 3.93 -15.52 -48.00
CA VAL A 7 4.30 -15.65 -46.59
C VAL A 7 5.02 -14.34 -46.20
N THR A 8 4.34 -13.44 -45.50
CA THR A 8 5.00 -12.32 -44.82
C THR A 8 5.39 -12.77 -43.44
N ALA A 9 6.65 -13.19 -43.37
CA ALA A 9 7.39 -13.44 -42.16
C ALA A 9 7.43 -12.20 -41.26
N GLY A 10 7.40 -12.46 -39.95
CA GLY A 10 8.11 -11.64 -38.97
C GLY A 10 7.42 -10.34 -38.56
N THR A 11 6.33 -10.43 -37.80
CA THR A 11 6.14 -9.46 -36.71
C THR A 11 6.64 -10.09 -35.42
N LEU A 12 7.82 -9.63 -35.00
CA LEU A 12 8.38 -9.86 -33.67
C LEU A 12 7.35 -9.44 -32.62
N LEU A 13 6.58 -10.39 -32.10
CA LEU A 13 5.99 -10.24 -30.78
C LEU A 13 7.00 -10.84 -29.81
N LEU A 14 7.93 -10.01 -29.34
CA LEU A 14 8.72 -10.31 -28.13
C LEU A 14 7.75 -10.43 -26.95
N ALA A 15 7.10 -11.58 -26.83
CA ALA A 15 6.45 -12.05 -25.62
C ALA A 15 7.52 -12.50 -24.63
N ALA A 16 8.44 -11.61 -24.27
CA ALA A 16 9.50 -11.89 -23.30
C ALA A 16 10.14 -10.60 -22.74
N CYS A 17 9.32 -9.61 -22.41
CA CYS A 17 9.63 -8.71 -21.29
C CYS A 17 8.47 -8.74 -20.30
N GLY A 18 7.98 -9.94 -20.02
CA GLY A 18 7.22 -10.22 -18.82
C GLY A 18 8.17 -10.06 -17.64
N LYS A 19 8.36 -8.81 -17.18
CA LYS A 19 8.57 -8.58 -15.75
C LYS A 19 7.45 -9.42 -15.11
N PRO A 20 7.73 -10.40 -14.22
CA PRO A 20 6.66 -11.09 -13.54
C PRO A 20 5.74 -9.99 -13.03
N ILE A 21 4.49 -9.96 -13.52
CA ILE A 21 3.50 -9.03 -12.98
C ILE A 21 3.60 -9.32 -11.50
N PRO A 22 4.10 -8.38 -10.68
CA PRO A 22 4.12 -8.62 -9.27
C PRO A 22 2.67 -8.90 -8.96
N THR A 23 2.36 -10.11 -8.52
CA THR A 23 1.07 -10.41 -7.92
C THR A 23 0.89 -9.30 -6.90
N GLU A 24 0.03 -8.32 -7.22
CA GLU A 24 0.05 -7.04 -6.51
C GLU A 24 -0.26 -7.32 -5.05
N SER A 25 0.79 -7.24 -4.23
CA SER A 25 0.76 -7.49 -2.80
C SER A 25 1.06 -6.19 -2.07
N VAL A 26 0.75 -6.17 -0.78
CA VAL A 26 1.07 -5.05 0.10
C VAL A 26 2.57 -4.76 0.03
N GLU A 27 3.41 -5.79 0.13
CA GLU A 27 4.87 -5.67 0.11
C GLU A 27 5.37 -5.13 -1.24
N SER A 28 4.80 -5.59 -2.35
CA SER A 28 5.15 -5.09 -3.69
C SER A 28 4.78 -3.62 -3.88
N LEU A 29 3.59 -3.21 -3.42
CA LEU A 29 3.15 -1.81 -3.44
C LEU A 29 3.99 -0.93 -2.50
N MET A 30 4.47 -1.49 -1.38
CA MET A 30 5.39 -0.79 -0.49
C MET A 30 6.75 -0.51 -1.16
N ALA A 31 7.27 -1.51 -1.89
CA ALA A 31 8.54 -1.43 -2.60
C ALA A 31 8.47 -0.55 -3.87
N ASN A 32 7.27 -0.31 -4.42
CA ASN A 32 7.07 0.43 -5.68
C ASN A 32 6.16 1.66 -5.48
N PRO A 33 6.70 2.82 -5.05
CA PRO A 33 5.91 4.00 -4.70
C PRO A 33 5.10 4.58 -5.88
N GLU A 34 5.65 4.57 -7.09
CA GLU A 34 4.94 5.04 -8.29
C GLU A 34 3.74 4.16 -8.61
N ARG A 35 3.88 2.83 -8.50
CA ARG A 35 2.75 1.89 -8.68
C ARG A 35 1.68 2.08 -7.61
N LEU A 36 2.07 2.27 -6.36
CA LEU A 36 1.13 2.57 -5.28
C LEU A 36 0.35 3.87 -5.54
N LYS A 37 1.00 4.91 -6.08
CA LYS A 37 0.34 6.17 -6.44
C LYS A 37 -0.71 5.95 -7.55
N ASP A 38 -0.36 5.19 -8.59
CA ASP A 38 -1.29 4.86 -9.68
C ASP A 38 -2.52 4.10 -9.18
N VAL A 39 -2.31 3.07 -8.35
CA VAL A 39 -3.42 2.25 -7.80
C VAL A 39 -4.32 3.10 -6.90
N ARG A 40 -3.75 4.01 -6.09
CA ARG A 40 -4.54 4.95 -5.30
C ARG A 40 -5.35 5.91 -6.16
N ALA A 41 -4.79 6.38 -7.27
CA ALA A 41 -5.51 7.23 -8.21
C ALA A 41 -6.68 6.48 -8.86
N GLN A 42 -6.48 5.21 -9.23
CA GLN A 42 -7.55 4.34 -9.75
C GLN A 42 -8.65 4.11 -8.72
N CYS A 43 -8.29 3.78 -7.47
CA CYS A 43 -9.25 3.60 -6.38
C CYS A 43 -10.08 4.86 -6.10
N LYS A 44 -9.48 6.04 -6.24
CA LYS A 44 -10.19 7.32 -6.10
C LYS A 44 -11.13 7.58 -7.28
N ALA A 45 -10.73 7.17 -8.48
CA ALA A 45 -11.51 7.40 -9.70
C ALA A 45 -12.75 6.50 -9.76
N ASP A 46 -12.60 5.20 -9.47
CA ASP A 46 -13.71 4.25 -9.49
C ASP A 46 -13.39 3.02 -8.63
N HIS A 47 -13.81 3.08 -7.36
CA HIS A 47 -13.60 2.00 -6.41
C HIS A 47 -14.32 0.70 -6.80
N ALA A 48 -15.54 0.80 -7.33
CA ALA A 48 -16.36 -0.36 -7.70
C ALA A 48 -15.73 -1.15 -8.85
N LYS A 49 -15.13 -0.45 -9.82
CA LYS A 49 -14.41 -1.07 -10.94
C LYS A 49 -13.08 -1.70 -10.52
N VAL A 50 -12.38 -1.11 -9.55
CA VAL A 50 -11.05 -1.57 -9.10
C VAL A 50 -11.15 -2.72 -8.08
N GLY A 51 -12.19 -2.70 -7.25
CA GLY A 51 -12.50 -3.72 -6.25
C GLY A 51 -11.90 -3.46 -4.86
N ASP A 52 -12.67 -3.79 -3.81
CA ASP A 52 -12.32 -3.56 -2.41
C ASP A 52 -10.96 -4.14 -2.01
N ALA A 53 -10.68 -5.38 -2.43
CA ALA A 53 -9.46 -6.08 -2.06
C ALA A 53 -8.21 -5.31 -2.51
N ARG A 54 -8.23 -4.77 -3.74
CA ARG A 54 -7.09 -4.03 -4.30
C ARG A 54 -6.89 -2.68 -3.64
N CYS A 55 -7.98 -1.96 -3.38
CA CYS A 55 -7.92 -0.67 -2.70
C CYS A 55 -7.53 -0.81 -1.23
N THR A 56 -7.93 -1.90 -0.57
CA THR A 56 -7.51 -2.26 0.79
C THR A 56 -6.00 -2.52 0.85
N MET A 57 -5.45 -3.29 -0.09
CA MET A 57 -4.00 -3.51 -0.15
C MET A 57 -3.22 -2.20 -0.37
N ALA A 58 -3.71 -1.31 -1.24
CA ALA A 58 -3.08 -0.01 -1.45
C ALA A 58 -3.14 0.90 -0.21
N ALA A 59 -4.26 0.87 0.52
CA ALA A 59 -4.41 1.57 1.79
C ALA A 59 -3.43 1.03 2.85
N GLU A 60 -3.32 -0.29 2.95
CA GLU A 60 -2.40 -0.94 3.88
C GLU A 60 -0.93 -0.63 3.54
N ALA A 61 -0.54 -0.75 2.27
CA ALA A 61 0.80 -0.41 1.83
C ALA A 61 1.14 1.05 2.16
N THR A 62 0.19 1.97 1.94
CA THR A 62 0.35 3.37 2.35
C THR A 62 0.56 3.51 3.85
N ARG A 63 -0.28 2.87 4.67
CA ARG A 63 -0.20 2.91 6.14
C ARG A 63 1.15 2.41 6.63
N ARG A 64 1.58 1.24 6.14
CA ARG A 64 2.85 0.62 6.54
C ARG A 64 4.06 1.44 6.10
N ARG A 65 4.04 2.06 4.91
CA ARG A 65 5.12 2.99 4.48
C ARG A 65 5.19 4.24 5.35
N PHE A 66 4.04 4.78 5.75
CA PHE A 66 3.98 6.00 6.56
C PHE A 66 4.39 5.75 8.01
N MET A 67 3.85 4.70 8.63
CA MET A 67 4.14 4.33 10.03
C MET A 67 5.51 3.65 10.18
N GLY A 68 6.04 3.05 9.12
CA GLY A 68 7.25 2.23 9.18
C GLY A 68 7.08 0.97 10.03
N SER A 69 8.18 0.33 10.40
CA SER A 69 8.24 -0.78 11.35
C SER A 69 8.53 -0.31 12.79
N GLY A 70 8.27 0.97 13.09
CA GLY A 70 8.60 1.58 14.38
C GLY A 70 7.76 1.02 15.53
N THR A 71 8.22 1.25 16.76
CA THR A 71 7.45 0.91 17.95
C THR A 71 6.25 1.86 18.09
N PRO A 72 5.04 1.35 18.39
CA PRO A 72 3.92 2.22 18.73
C PRO A 72 4.29 3.18 19.85
N TYR A 73 3.84 4.43 19.73
CA TYR A 73 4.00 5.40 20.82
C TYR A 73 3.38 4.84 22.09
N THR A 74 4.21 4.66 23.12
CA THR A 74 3.78 4.18 24.42
C THR A 74 4.02 5.31 25.43
N PRO A 75 3.00 6.13 25.72
CA PRO A 75 3.14 7.20 26.70
C PRO A 75 3.44 6.61 28.07
N ALA A 76 4.25 7.33 28.86
CA ALA A 76 4.40 7.02 30.28
C ALA A 76 3.02 7.13 30.97
N PRO A 77 2.72 6.29 31.97
CA PRO A 77 1.54 6.46 32.80
C PRO A 77 1.49 7.88 33.36
N PRO A 78 0.31 8.52 33.41
CA PRO A 78 0.20 9.85 33.98
C PRO A 78 0.75 9.84 35.41
N ALA A 79 1.56 10.85 35.74
CA ALA A 79 2.03 11.03 37.10
C ALA A 79 0.81 11.13 38.03
N MET A 80 0.79 10.35 39.11
CA MET A 80 -0.25 10.50 40.12
C MET A 80 -0.23 11.96 40.59
N PRO A 81 -1.39 12.64 40.66
CA PRO A 81 -1.45 13.99 41.18
C PRO A 81 -0.87 14.00 42.60
N PRO A 82 -0.22 15.09 43.04
CA PRO A 82 0.32 15.18 44.38
C PRO A 82 -0.79 14.91 45.38
N VAL A 83 -0.61 13.88 46.21
CA VAL A 83 -1.51 13.60 47.33
C VAL A 83 -1.37 14.76 48.30
N MET A 84 -2.42 15.58 48.40
CA MET A 84 -2.44 16.67 49.35
C MET A 84 -2.43 16.07 50.77
N PRO A 85 -1.50 16.48 51.66
CA PRO A 85 -1.46 15.95 53.01
C PRO A 85 -2.77 16.28 53.75
N PRO A 86 -3.20 15.42 54.69
CA PRO A 86 -4.40 15.69 55.47
C PRO A 86 -4.24 17.02 56.23
N PRO A 87 -5.35 17.76 56.45
CA PRO A 87 -5.29 19.02 57.20
C PRO A 87 -4.72 18.78 58.59
N ALA A 88 -3.87 19.69 59.06
CA ALA A 88 -3.32 19.62 60.40
C ALA A 88 -4.45 19.60 61.45
N PRO A 89 -4.29 18.85 62.56
CA PRO A 89 -5.22 18.92 63.68
C PRO A 89 -5.37 20.37 64.13
N LYS A 90 -6.61 20.80 64.39
CA LYS A 90 -6.86 22.06 65.06
C LYS A 90 -6.86 21.79 66.56
N ASP A 91 -5.87 22.34 67.26
CA ASP A 91 -5.87 22.46 68.73
C ASP A 91 -6.99 23.40 69.20
#